data_AF-A0A7X9BLY2-F1
#
_entry.id   AF-A0A7X9BLY2-F1
#
_cell.length_a   1.000
_cell.length_b   1.000
_cell.length_c   1.000
_cell.angle_alpha   90.00
_cell.angle_beta   90.00
_cell.angle_gamma   90.00
#
_symmetry.space_group_name_H-M   'P 1'
#
loop_
_entity.id
_entity.type
_entity.pdbx_description
1 polymer ?
#
loop_
_entity_poly.entity_id
_entity_poly.type
_entity_poly.pdbx_seq_one_letter_code
_entity_poly.pdbx_strand_id
1 'polypeptide(L)'
;VDLVAALLDLGWLDSSGLLVSDSGVGQGAEFVLVPAFQAVGGQSVAVTQDDIRQLQLAKGAMRAAVDIMLERAGLAARDLERVFLAGAFGNYLRPDSILRIGLLPYLDAGKIKPVGNAAAGGAVLALFSQSQWEEARSLAPSINYIELANEADFQEVFLRSLNFPEPRRNGP
;
A
#
# COMPACT_ATOMS: atom_id res chain seq x y z
N VAL A 1 2.98 -4.47 -5.72
CA VAL A 1 3.61 -3.32 -5.04
C VAL A 1 5.07 -3.18 -5.45
N ASP A 2 5.96 -4.11 -5.06
CA ASP A 2 7.39 -4.02 -5.37
C ASP A 2 7.70 -3.92 -6.87
N LEU A 3 7.02 -4.71 -7.70
CA LEU A 3 7.16 -4.64 -9.15
C LEU A 3 6.75 -3.26 -9.67
N VAL A 4 5.61 -2.73 -9.22
CA VAL A 4 5.13 -1.40 -9.64
C VAL A 4 6.08 -0.29 -9.21
N ALA A 5 6.63 -0.36 -7.99
CA ALA A 5 7.67 0.56 -7.55
C ALA A 5 8.89 0.51 -8.48
N ALA A 6 9.37 -0.68 -8.82
CA ALA A 6 10.49 -0.84 -9.74
C ALA A 6 10.19 -0.32 -11.15
N LEU A 7 9.00 -0.58 -11.70
CA LEU A 7 8.60 -0.06 -13.02
C LEU A 7 8.55 1.47 -13.02
N LEU A 8 8.08 2.08 -11.93
CA LEU A 8 8.07 3.54 -11.77
C LEU A 8 9.50 4.11 -11.68
N ASP A 9 10.43 3.41 -11.02
CA ASP A 9 11.83 3.83 -10.91
C ASP A 9 12.60 3.68 -12.23
N LEU A 10 12.25 2.67 -13.03
CA LEU A 10 12.79 2.44 -14.37
C LEU A 10 12.18 3.35 -15.44
N GLY A 11 11.10 4.07 -15.13
CA GLY A 11 10.34 4.88 -16.09
C GLY A 11 9.53 4.04 -17.10
N TRP A 12 9.30 2.76 -16.80
CA TRP A 12 8.49 1.86 -17.62
C TRP A 12 7.00 1.94 -17.26
N LEU A 13 6.71 2.63 -16.16
CA LEU A 13 5.40 3.03 -15.71
C LEU A 13 5.45 4.52 -15.35
N ASP A 14 4.54 5.33 -15.87
CA ASP A 14 4.46 6.74 -15.51
C ASP A 14 3.63 6.99 -14.24
N SER A 15 3.61 8.24 -13.77
CA SER A 15 2.87 8.63 -12.56
C SER A 15 1.35 8.51 -12.70
N SER A 16 0.81 8.57 -13.93
CA SER A 16 -0.61 8.33 -14.19
C SER A 16 -0.98 6.85 -14.14
N GLY A 17 0.02 5.97 -14.20
CA GLY A 17 -0.12 4.53 -14.20
C GLY A 17 -0.13 3.90 -15.59
N LEU A 18 0.32 4.60 -16.63
CA LEU A 18 0.43 4.05 -17.99
C LEU A 18 1.75 3.30 -18.19
N LEU A 19 1.66 2.06 -18.70
CA LEU A 19 2.83 1.29 -19.11
C LEU A 19 3.44 1.84 -20.42
N VAL A 20 4.76 2.04 -20.43
CA VAL A 20 5.48 2.72 -21.53
C VAL A 20 6.05 1.68 -22.52
N SER A 21 5.59 1.74 -23.78
CA SER A 21 5.71 0.68 -24.79
C SER A 21 7.13 0.31 -25.24
N ASP A 22 8.13 1.20 -25.14
CA ASP A 22 9.48 0.97 -25.67
C ASP A 22 10.40 0.11 -24.77
N SER A 23 9.85 -0.49 -23.70
CA SER A 23 10.63 -1.01 -22.57
C SER A 23 10.56 -2.53 -22.36
N GLY A 24 10.18 -3.30 -23.39
CA GLY A 24 9.87 -4.74 -23.22
C GLY A 24 8.40 -5.01 -22.86
N VAL A 25 7.53 -4.03 -23.10
CA VAL A 25 6.08 -4.18 -23.08
C VAL A 25 5.69 -5.06 -24.27
N GLY A 26 4.86 -6.08 -24.03
CA GLY A 26 4.36 -6.97 -25.09
C GLY A 26 3.56 -6.21 -26.15
N GLN A 27 3.12 -6.89 -27.21
CA GLN A 27 2.10 -6.33 -28.10
C GLN A 27 0.76 -6.26 -27.34
N GLY A 28 0.58 -5.18 -26.56
CA GLY A 28 -0.52 -5.04 -25.60
C GLY A 28 0.02 -4.37 -24.34
N ALA A 29 -0.79 -3.57 -23.65
CA ALA A 29 -0.39 -2.80 -22.48
C ALA A 29 -0.10 -3.71 -21.26
N GLU A 30 0.94 -4.53 -21.35
CA GLU A 30 1.36 -5.48 -20.32
C GLU A 30 2.89 -5.58 -20.24
N PHE A 31 3.39 -5.77 -19.02
CA PHE A 31 4.79 -6.01 -18.71
C PHE A 31 4.99 -7.49 -18.39
N VAL A 32 5.76 -8.20 -19.22
CA VAL A 32 6.03 -9.63 -19.03
C VAL A 32 7.19 -9.80 -18.04
N LEU A 33 6.90 -10.35 -16.86
CA LEU A 33 7.88 -10.64 -15.81
C LEU A 33 8.61 -11.96 -16.07
N VAL A 34 7.88 -12.99 -16.52
CA VAL A 34 8.45 -14.29 -16.88
C VAL A 34 7.83 -14.73 -18.21
N PRO A 35 8.62 -14.90 -19.28
CA PRO A 35 8.09 -15.35 -20.56
C PRO A 35 7.68 -16.83 -20.49
N ALA A 36 6.74 -17.23 -21.34
CA ALA A 36 6.14 -18.56 -21.35
C ALA A 36 7.16 -19.73 -21.38
N PHE A 37 8.27 -19.57 -22.11
CA PHE A 37 9.31 -20.59 -22.21
C PHE A 37 10.15 -20.78 -20.95
N GLN A 38 10.08 -19.86 -19.99
CA GLN A 38 10.75 -19.94 -18.68
C GLN A 38 9.76 -20.25 -17.54
N ALA A 39 8.47 -20.10 -17.78
CA ALA A 39 7.45 -20.26 -16.76
C ALA A 39 7.07 -21.74 -16.55
N VAL A 40 6.93 -22.12 -15.29
CA VAL A 40 6.35 -23.43 -14.92
C VAL A 40 4.89 -23.44 -15.37
N GLY A 41 4.55 -24.31 -16.33
CA GLY A 41 3.21 -24.40 -16.93
C GLY A 41 3.07 -23.76 -18.32
N GLY A 42 4.14 -23.18 -18.88
CA GLY A 42 4.14 -22.72 -20.28
C GLY A 42 3.31 -21.47 -20.56
N GLN A 43 2.88 -20.74 -19.52
CA GLN A 43 2.14 -19.49 -19.64
C GLN A 43 2.98 -18.34 -19.06
N SER A 44 3.01 -17.21 -19.75
CA SER A 44 3.74 -16.03 -19.26
C SER A 44 3.14 -15.50 -17.96
N VAL A 45 4.00 -15.00 -17.09
CA VAL A 45 3.61 -14.19 -15.93
C VAL A 45 3.80 -12.73 -16.33
N ALA A 46 2.71 -11.98 -16.39
CA ALA A 46 2.70 -10.58 -16.79
C ALA A 46 1.86 -9.73 -15.83
N VAL A 47 2.10 -8.43 -15.83
CA VAL A 47 1.24 -7.42 -15.21
C VAL A 47 0.64 -6.57 -16.31
N THR A 48 -0.68 -6.50 -16.34
CA THR A 48 -1.43 -5.73 -17.34
C THR A 48 -1.69 -4.31 -16.87
N GLN A 49 -2.09 -3.46 -17.81
CA GLN A 49 -2.56 -2.11 -17.53
C GLN A 49 -3.76 -2.09 -16.57
N ASP A 50 -4.63 -3.10 -16.64
CA ASP A 50 -5.78 -3.21 -15.73
C ASP A 50 -5.35 -3.62 -14.33
N ASP A 51 -4.34 -4.49 -14.18
CA ASP A 51 -3.75 -4.81 -12.87
C ASP A 51 -3.15 -3.56 -12.22
N ILE A 52 -2.48 -2.70 -13.00
CA ILE A 52 -1.98 -1.40 -12.50
C ILE A 52 -3.14 -0.54 -12.01
N ARG A 53 -4.23 -0.44 -12.77
CA ARG A 53 -5.42 0.33 -12.38
C ARG A 53 -6.05 -0.20 -11.10
N GLN A 54 -6.16 -1.53 -10.96
CA GLN A 54 -6.67 -2.14 -9.72
C GLN A 54 -5.78 -1.82 -8.52
N LEU A 55 -4.46 -1.85 -8.71
CA LEU A 55 -3.54 -1.43 -7.66
C LEU A 55 -3.72 0.05 -7.31
N GLN A 56 -3.91 0.94 -8.29
CA GLN A 56 -4.16 2.37 -8.05
C GLN A 56 -5.41 2.61 -7.23
N LEU A 57 -6.51 1.90 -7.52
CA LEU A 57 -7.75 1.97 -6.75
C LEU A 57 -7.50 1.52 -5.30
N ALA A 58 -6.87 0.36 -5.11
CA ALA A 58 -6.61 -0.18 -3.78
C ALA A 58 -5.69 0.75 -2.96
N LYS A 59 -4.56 1.18 -3.53
CA LYS A 59 -3.61 2.06 -2.83
C LYS A 59 -4.14 3.47 -2.63
N GLY A 60 -4.95 3.99 -3.56
CA GLY A 60 -5.60 5.28 -3.45
C GLY A 60 -6.61 5.31 -2.30
N ALA A 61 -7.40 4.24 -2.15
CA ALA A 61 -8.35 4.12 -1.04
C ALA A 61 -7.64 4.05 0.32
N MET A 62 -6.58 3.24 0.42
CA MET A 62 -5.77 3.17 1.64
C MET A 62 -5.09 4.49 1.96
N ARG A 63 -4.53 5.18 0.95
CA ARG A 63 -3.88 6.47 1.15
C ARG A 63 -4.86 7.54 1.63
N ALA A 64 -6.05 7.61 1.02
CA ALA A 64 -7.09 8.54 1.42
C ALA A 64 -7.58 8.27 2.85
N ALA A 65 -7.77 7.00 3.21
CA ALA A 65 -8.11 6.61 4.57
C ALA A 65 -7.08 7.13 5.59
N VAL A 66 -5.78 6.92 5.31
CA VAL A 66 -4.70 7.37 6.20
C VAL A 66 -4.66 8.89 6.30
N ASP A 67 -4.75 9.60 5.18
CA ASP A 67 -4.67 11.07 5.16
C ASP A 67 -5.86 11.69 5.93
N ILE A 68 -7.09 11.18 5.76
CA ILE A 68 -8.28 11.63 6.50
C ILE A 68 -8.16 11.31 7.99
N MET A 69 -7.71 10.10 8.36
CA MET A 69 -7.53 9.75 9.77
C MET A 69 -6.50 10.64 10.47
N LEU A 70 -5.40 10.99 9.77
CA LEU A 70 -4.41 11.93 10.27
C LEU A 70 -5.01 13.32 10.46
N GLU A 71 -5.76 13.81 9.48
CA GLU A 71 -6.44 15.10 9.57
C GLU A 71 -7.44 15.16 10.73
N ARG A 72 -8.30 14.14 10.88
CA ARG A 72 -9.28 14.04 11.97
C ARG A 72 -8.60 13.94 13.34
N ALA A 73 -7.41 13.35 13.41
CA ALA A 73 -6.59 13.30 14.62
C ALA A 73 -5.79 14.60 14.88
N GLY A 74 -5.79 15.56 13.95
CA GLY A 74 -4.96 16.77 14.03
C GLY A 74 -3.46 16.49 13.96
N LEU A 75 -3.07 15.40 13.29
CA LEU A 75 -1.69 14.94 13.17
C LEU A 75 -1.21 15.05 11.72
N ALA A 76 0.09 15.29 11.55
CA ALA A 76 0.78 15.12 10.28
C ALA A 76 1.52 13.78 10.25
N ALA A 77 1.81 13.26 9.05
CA ALA A 77 2.54 11.99 8.89
C ALA A 77 3.91 11.98 9.60
N ARG A 78 4.55 13.14 9.74
CA ARG A 78 5.83 13.28 10.47
C ARG A 78 5.69 13.04 11.98
N ASP A 79 4.51 13.25 12.53
CA ASP A 79 4.21 13.11 13.96
C ASP A 79 4.04 11.64 14.36
N LEU A 80 3.89 10.73 13.39
CA LEU A 80 3.85 9.30 13.63
C LEU A 80 5.22 8.80 14.10
N GLU A 81 5.26 8.12 15.25
CA GLU A 81 6.48 7.47 15.74
C GLU A 81 6.74 6.16 14.97
N ARG A 82 5.69 5.36 14.75
CA ARG A 82 5.73 4.05 14.10
C ARG A 82 4.47 3.80 13.30
N VAL A 83 4.60 2.98 12.26
CA VAL A 83 3.49 2.49 11.45
C VAL A 83 3.57 0.97 11.42
N PHE A 84 2.62 0.29 12.04
CA PHE A 84 2.57 -1.17 12.04
C PHE A 84 1.75 -1.69 10.86
N LEU A 85 2.36 -2.50 10.01
CA LEU A 85 1.72 -3.13 8.86
C LEU A 85 1.37 -4.58 9.19
N ALA A 86 0.09 -4.81 9.43
CA ALA A 86 -0.46 -6.13 9.64
C ALA A 86 -0.99 -6.76 8.34
N GLY A 87 -1.20 -8.07 8.37
CA GLY A 87 -1.72 -8.86 7.27
C GLY A 87 -0.64 -9.65 6.53
N ALA A 88 -1.06 -10.70 5.82
CA ALA A 88 -0.14 -11.59 5.09
C ALA A 88 0.68 -10.84 4.02
N PHE A 89 0.09 -9.78 3.43
CA PHE A 89 0.79 -8.93 2.47
C PHE A 89 1.82 -8.01 3.13
N GLY A 90 1.51 -7.43 4.31
CA GLY A 90 2.38 -6.45 4.97
C GLY A 90 3.78 -6.99 5.31
N ASN A 91 3.90 -8.31 5.52
CA ASN A 91 5.17 -8.96 5.90
C ASN A 91 6.27 -8.93 4.86
N TYR A 92 5.93 -8.87 3.57
CA TYR A 92 6.88 -9.05 2.49
C TYR A 92 7.10 -7.78 1.66
N LEU A 93 6.38 -6.70 1.98
CA LEU A 93 6.49 -5.44 1.26
C LEU A 93 7.67 -4.64 1.79
N ARG A 94 8.51 -4.16 0.88
CA ARG A 94 9.59 -3.23 1.26
C ARG A 94 8.98 -1.88 1.63
N PRO A 95 9.34 -1.28 2.79
CA PRO A 95 8.92 0.06 3.16
C PRO A 95 9.13 1.11 2.06
N ASP A 96 10.26 1.06 1.37
CA ASP A 96 10.56 1.96 0.26
C ASP A 96 9.58 1.79 -0.91
N SER A 97 9.21 0.55 -1.27
CA SER A 97 8.22 0.30 -2.31
C SER A 97 6.84 0.85 -1.94
N ILE A 98 6.43 0.71 -0.67
CA ILE A 98 5.16 1.23 -0.15
C ILE A 98 5.10 2.75 -0.31
N LEU A 99 6.17 3.43 0.11
CA LEU A 99 6.30 4.88 -0.01
C LEU A 99 6.39 5.29 -1.49
N ARG A 100 7.11 4.53 -2.32
CA ARG A 100 7.32 4.81 -3.73
C ARG A 100 6.02 4.80 -4.54
N ILE A 101 5.13 3.86 -4.25
CA ILE A 101 3.80 3.81 -4.90
C ILE A 101 2.79 4.77 -4.27
N GLY A 102 3.15 5.45 -3.17
CA GLY A 102 2.29 6.39 -2.45
C GLY A 102 1.19 5.73 -1.63
N LEU A 103 1.35 4.48 -1.22
CA LEU A 103 0.37 3.76 -0.39
C LEU A 103 0.23 4.40 1.00
N LEU A 104 1.33 4.91 1.54
CA LEU A 104 1.37 5.73 2.75
C LEU A 104 1.86 7.15 2.40
N PRO A 105 1.53 8.16 3.23
CA PRO A 105 2.18 9.46 3.13
C PRO A 105 3.69 9.32 3.32
N TYR A 106 4.44 10.32 2.85
CA TYR A 106 5.89 10.28 3.02
C TYR A 106 6.25 10.38 4.51
N LEU A 107 7.00 9.38 4.97
CA LEU A 107 7.60 9.30 6.30
C LEU A 107 8.89 8.48 6.21
N ASP A 108 9.69 8.51 7.27
CA ASP A 108 10.91 7.70 7.34
C ASP A 108 10.57 6.20 7.24
N ALA A 109 11.09 5.52 6.22
CA ALA A 109 10.91 4.09 5.98
C ALA A 109 11.24 3.24 7.23
N GLY A 110 12.18 3.69 8.06
CA GLY A 110 12.54 3.06 9.33
C GLY A 110 11.41 3.00 10.37
N LYS A 111 10.38 3.84 10.24
CA LYS A 111 9.18 3.84 11.10
C LYS A 111 8.16 2.76 10.72
N ILE A 112 8.24 2.20 9.52
CA ILE A 112 7.32 1.16 9.04
C ILE A 112 7.78 -0.20 9.56
N LYS A 113 6.90 -0.90 10.29
CA LYS A 113 7.18 -2.18 10.95
C LYS A 113 6.15 -3.25 10.52
N PRO A 114 6.55 -4.26 9.73
CA PRO A 114 5.68 -5.41 9.50
C PRO A 114 5.49 -6.19 10.81
N VAL A 115 4.25 -6.57 11.10
CA VAL A 115 3.88 -7.35 12.30
C VAL A 115 3.17 -8.67 11.98
N GLY A 116 3.04 -8.98 10.69
CA GLY A 116 2.40 -10.18 10.20
C GLY A 116 0.92 -10.24 10.47
N ASN A 117 0.40 -11.46 10.59
CA ASN A 117 -1.02 -11.66 10.86
C ASN A 117 -1.33 -11.33 12.32
N ALA A 118 -1.47 -10.04 12.61
CA ALA A 118 -1.76 -9.52 13.94
C ALA A 118 -3.09 -10.05 14.49
N ALA A 119 -4.08 -10.32 13.63
CA ALA A 119 -5.34 -10.92 14.04
C ALA A 119 -5.15 -12.35 14.58
N ALA A 120 -4.43 -13.21 13.84
CA ALA A 120 -4.12 -14.56 14.30
C ALA A 120 -3.21 -14.55 15.53
N GLY A 121 -2.19 -13.69 15.55
CA GLY A 121 -1.31 -13.51 16.71
C GLY A 121 -2.07 -13.07 17.96
N GLY A 122 -2.96 -12.08 17.82
CA GLY A 122 -3.83 -11.61 18.89
C GLY A 122 -4.79 -12.69 19.38
N ALA A 123 -5.38 -13.49 18.48
CA ALA A 123 -6.25 -14.60 18.87
C ALA A 123 -5.51 -15.67 19.69
N VAL A 124 -4.27 -16.01 19.31
CA VAL A 124 -3.43 -16.94 20.08
C VAL A 124 -3.10 -16.36 21.45
N LEU A 125 -2.69 -15.09 21.54
CA LEU A 125 -2.41 -14.42 22.82
C LEU A 125 -3.62 -14.44 23.75
N ALA A 126 -4.79 -14.09 23.22
CA ALA A 126 -6.04 -14.04 23.97
C ALA A 126 -6.52 -15.44 24.41
N LEU A 127 -6.23 -16.49 23.62
CA LEU A 127 -6.56 -17.89 23.96
C LEU A 127 -5.75 -18.42 25.14
N PHE A 128 -4.47 -18.07 25.23
CA PHE A 128 -3.55 -18.58 26.26
C PHE A 128 -3.36 -17.65 27.47
N SER A 129 -3.93 -16.44 27.45
CA SER A 129 -3.75 -15.46 28.53
C SER A 129 -5.03 -14.69 28.81
N GLN A 130 -5.56 -14.90 30.02
CA GLN A 130 -6.73 -14.17 30.50
C GLN A 130 -6.47 -12.65 30.58
N SER A 131 -5.26 -12.24 30.99
CA SER A 131 -4.92 -10.82 31.04
C SER A 131 -4.91 -10.18 29.65
N GLN A 132 -4.40 -10.87 28.63
CA GLN A 132 -4.43 -10.38 27.24
C GLN A 132 -5.86 -10.32 26.69
N TRP A 133 -6.70 -11.30 27.04
CA TRP A 133 -8.12 -11.26 26.70
C TRP A 133 -8.83 -10.05 27.32
N GLU A 134 -8.57 -9.78 28.60
CA GLU A 134 -9.15 -8.63 29.32
C GLU A 134 -8.66 -7.29 28.75
N GLU A 135 -7.37 -7.19 28.41
CA GLU A 135 -6.79 -6.02 27.75
C GLU A 135 -7.49 -5.75 26.41
N ALA A 136 -7.58 -6.75 25.52
CA ALA A 136 -8.28 -6.62 24.24
C ALA A 136 -9.74 -6.20 24.41
N ARG A 137 -10.44 -6.77 25.41
CA ARG A 137 -11.83 -6.41 25.72
C ARG A 137 -11.96 -4.98 26.22
N SER A 138 -10.98 -4.47 26.97
CA SER A 138 -10.98 -3.09 27.47
C SER A 138 -10.58 -2.06 26.41
N LEU A 139 -9.81 -2.46 25.39
CA LEU A 139 -9.45 -1.62 24.25
C LEU A 139 -10.61 -1.42 23.28
N ALA A 140 -11.44 -2.44 23.05
CA ALA A 140 -12.50 -2.37 22.04
C ALA A 140 -13.44 -1.14 22.19
N PRO A 141 -13.89 -0.75 23.41
CA PRO A 141 -14.72 0.44 23.59
C PRO A 141 -14.01 1.79 23.38
N SER A 142 -12.67 1.83 23.38
CA SER A 142 -11.91 3.07 23.17
C SER A 142 -11.61 3.34 21.68
N ILE A 143 -11.92 2.40 20.80
CA ILE A 143 -11.75 2.53 19.36
C ILE A 143 -12.90 3.36 18.78
N ASN A 144 -12.56 4.52 18.23
CA ASN A 144 -13.50 5.35 17.49
C ASN A 144 -13.52 4.90 16.02
N TYR A 145 -14.67 4.44 15.55
CA TYR A 145 -14.88 4.08 14.15
C TYR A 145 -15.19 5.32 13.31
N ILE A 146 -14.50 5.46 12.18
CA ILE A 146 -14.75 6.51 11.19
C ILE A 146 -15.27 5.83 9.92
N GLU A 147 -16.47 6.21 9.50
CA GLU A 147 -17.08 5.72 8.26
C GLU A 147 -16.61 6.55 7.06
N LEU A 148 -15.45 6.18 6.52
CA LEU A 148 -14.80 6.93 5.44
C LEU A 148 -15.68 7.17 4.21
N ALA A 149 -16.62 6.28 3.91
CA ALA A 149 -17.53 6.43 2.77
C ALA A 149 -18.50 7.63 2.91
N ASN A 150 -18.75 8.09 4.15
CA ASN A 150 -19.61 9.24 4.46
C ASN A 150 -18.81 10.52 4.70
N GLU A 151 -17.47 10.46 4.65
CA GLU A 151 -16.62 11.64 4.76
C GLU A 151 -16.71 12.45 3.46
N ALA A 152 -17.14 13.71 3.57
CA ALA A 152 -17.42 14.57 2.41
C ALA A 152 -16.21 14.77 1.49
N ASP A 153 -15.01 14.70 2.06
CA ASP A 153 -13.72 14.86 1.40
C ASP A 153 -13.13 13.55 0.86
N PHE A 154 -13.69 12.39 1.21
CA PHE A 154 -13.11 11.09 0.81
C PHE A 154 -12.94 10.95 -0.69
N GLN A 155 -13.98 11.27 -1.47
CA GLN A 155 -13.91 11.14 -2.93
C GLN A 155 -12.82 12.04 -3.52
N GLU A 156 -12.65 13.26 -3.00
CA GLU A 156 -11.63 14.18 -3.47
C GLU A 156 -10.22 13.68 -3.12
N VAL A 157 -9.99 13.29 -1.86
CA VAL A 157 -8.70 12.77 -1.39
C VAL A 157 -8.34 11.46 -2.11
N PHE A 158 -9.33 10.59 -2.34
CA PHE A 158 -9.18 9.35 -3.10
C PHE A 158 -8.72 9.60 -4.53
N LEU A 159 -9.41 10.49 -5.27
CA LEU A 159 -9.04 10.81 -6.65
C LEU A 159 -7.63 11.40 -6.74
N ARG A 160 -7.27 12.29 -5.81
CA ARG A 160 -5.92 12.85 -5.69
C ARG A 160 -4.86 11.79 -5.38
N SER A 161 -5.26 10.68 -4.75
CA SER A 161 -4.38 9.58 -4.34
C SER A 161 -4.23 8.47 -5.39
N LEU A 162 -4.92 8.54 -6.53
CA LEU A 162 -4.84 7.52 -7.59
C LEU A 162 -3.49 7.53 -8.32
N ASN A 163 -2.97 8.71 -8.64
CA ASN A 163 -1.68 8.84 -9.31
C ASN A 163 -0.53 8.41 -8.40
N PHE A 164 0.49 7.80 -8.97
CA PHE A 164 1.72 7.50 -8.25
C PHE A 164 2.49 8.80 -7.98
N PRO A 165 3.18 8.93 -6.84
CA PRO A 165 4.05 10.07 -6.59
C PRO A 165 5.13 10.18 -7.66
N GLU A 166 5.42 11.40 -8.10
CA GLU A 166 6.58 11.67 -8.95
C GLU A 166 7.87 11.28 -8.21
N PRO A 167 8.91 10.80 -8.93
CA PRO A 167 10.23 10.66 -8.34
C PRO A 167 10.63 12.01 -7.75
N ARG A 168 11.18 12.01 -6.53
CA ARG A 168 11.80 13.22 -6.03
C ARG A 168 12.91 13.61 -7.00
N ARG A 169 12.71 14.68 -7.76
CA ARG A 169 13.84 15.46 -8.23
C ARG A 169 14.58 15.85 -6.96
N ASN A 170 15.82 15.38 -6.82
CA ASN A 170 16.74 15.95 -5.85
C ASN A 170 16.82 17.44 -6.18
N GLY A 171 16.01 18.25 -5.50
CA GLY A 171 16.23 19.68 -5.42
C GLY A 171 17.52 19.91 -4.63
N PRO A 172 18.23 21.01 -4.91
CA PRO A 172 19.50 21.32 -4.24
C PRO A 172 19.37 21.34 -2.71
#